data_AF-A0A0V0J4S6-F1
#
_entry.id   AF-A0A0V0J4S6-F1
#
_cell.length_a   1.000
_cell.length_b   1.000
_cell.length_c   1.000
_cell.angle_alpha   90.00
_cell.angle_beta   90.00
_cell.angle_gamma   90.00
#
_symmetry.space_group_name_H-M   'P 1'
#
loop_
_entity.id
_entity.type
_entity.pdbx_description
1 polymer ?
#
loop_
_entity_poly.entity_id
_entity_poly.type
_entity_poly.pdbx_seq_one_letter_code
_entity_poly.pdbx_strand_id
1 'polypeptide(L)'
;FFLVVVVAYRNRIVKMPHMVSVDFVDIPINSLEQLRDWKPPICADEAICSLQDNGGYVDDQSTLHRGLDLPKVMFCHDMAGGYLEFDRTTKPTAEFPSFRYVHWHLIDVFVYFSHQNITIPPISWINVAHRHNVKVYGTFIIENSTNEFFGRVFCRKNISAGSFSPSVGELAMYLDKIRRKMKFEGWLINMEIEFPEVYLLTISSVSHIITISSRIDCLFLLAVNIFLLAFSFPKFYDELFAADSYFSHLLQSDIRYR
;
A
#
# COMPACT_ATOMS: atom_id res chain seq x y z
N PHE A 1 -4.58 -11.59 -12.50
CA PHE A 1 -4.82 -10.26 -13.11
C PHE A 1 -5.72 -9.45 -12.19
N PHE A 2 -5.28 -8.26 -11.78
CA PHE A 2 -6.12 -7.30 -11.06
C PHE A 2 -6.61 -6.24 -12.04
N LEU A 3 -7.93 -6.00 -12.14
CA LEU A 3 -8.44 -4.76 -12.72
C LEU A 3 -8.26 -3.66 -11.67
N VAL A 4 -7.45 -2.65 -11.97
CA VAL A 4 -7.23 -1.50 -11.08
C VAL A 4 -8.27 -0.44 -11.42
N VAL A 5 -9.18 -0.16 -10.49
CA VAL A 5 -10.14 0.94 -10.60
C VAL A 5 -9.68 2.05 -9.66
N VAL A 6 -9.14 3.13 -10.23
CA VAL A 6 -8.78 4.35 -9.49
C VAL A 6 -9.95 5.32 -9.58
N VAL A 7 -10.55 5.67 -8.44
CA VAL A 7 -11.60 6.70 -8.37
C VAL A 7 -11.05 7.89 -7.60
N ALA A 8 -10.58 8.90 -8.34
CA ALA A 8 -10.15 10.17 -7.77
C ALA A 8 -11.33 11.16 -7.74
N TYR A 9 -11.71 11.64 -6.55
CA TYR A 9 -12.75 12.65 -6.38
C TYR A 9 -12.13 13.97 -5.93
N ARG A 10 -12.12 15.00 -6.80
CA ARG A 10 -11.65 16.35 -6.46
C ARG A 10 -12.81 17.18 -5.89
N ASN A 11 -12.81 17.46 -4.58
CA ASN A 11 -13.63 18.52 -3.99
C ASN A 11 -12.82 19.36 -2.98
N ARG A 12 -13.04 20.69 -2.99
CA ARG A 12 -12.44 21.65 -2.05
C ARG A 12 -13.10 21.54 -0.68
N ILE A 13 -12.30 21.41 0.38
CA ILE A 13 -12.73 21.23 1.78
C ILE A 13 -12.73 22.57 2.52
N VAL A 14 -13.78 22.84 3.31
CA VAL A 14 -13.85 23.93 4.31
C VAL A 14 -13.93 23.28 5.70
N LYS A 15 -13.03 23.66 6.63
CA LYS A 15 -12.95 23.12 8.01
C LYS A 15 -13.94 23.82 8.95
N MET A 16 -14.53 23.06 9.87
CA MET A 16 -15.23 23.54 11.08
C MET A 16 -14.65 22.81 12.31
N PRO A 17 -14.50 23.45 13.48
CA PRO A 17 -13.87 22.82 14.64
C PRO A 17 -14.90 22.21 15.60
N HIS A 18 -14.72 20.94 15.99
CA HIS A 18 -15.39 20.39 17.17
C HIS A 18 -14.46 19.54 18.05
N MET A 19 -14.92 19.34 19.28
CA MET A 19 -14.19 19.20 20.54
C MET A 19 -13.56 17.81 20.74
N VAL A 20 -12.26 17.79 21.04
CA VAL A 20 -11.45 16.57 21.22
C VAL A 20 -11.70 15.96 22.61
N SER A 21 -12.33 14.79 22.67
CA SER A 21 -12.03 13.79 23.71
C SER A 21 -11.02 12.83 23.11
N VAL A 22 -10.12 12.25 23.92
CA VAL A 22 -8.89 11.56 23.47
C VAL A 22 -9.18 10.39 22.52
N ASP A 23 -9.33 10.72 21.25
CA ASP A 23 -9.56 9.80 20.15
C ASP A 23 -8.21 9.41 19.57
N PHE A 24 -8.04 8.12 19.29
CA PHE A 24 -6.90 7.66 18.51
C PHE A 24 -6.97 8.31 17.12
N VAL A 25 -5.87 8.92 16.68
CA VAL A 25 -5.74 9.61 15.39
C VAL A 25 -4.73 8.85 14.54
N ASP A 26 -5.21 8.18 13.50
CA ASP A 26 -4.34 7.56 12.51
C ASP A 26 -3.49 8.63 11.80
N ILE A 27 -2.17 8.42 11.74
CA ILE A 27 -1.22 9.30 11.08
C ILE A 27 -0.31 8.52 10.11
N PRO A 28 0.02 9.09 8.95
CA PRO A 28 1.02 8.54 8.05
C PRO A 28 2.43 8.67 8.63
N ILE A 29 3.37 7.92 8.05
CA ILE A 29 4.80 8.00 8.34
C ILE A 29 5.51 8.58 7.11
N ASN A 30 6.17 9.72 7.29
CA ASN A 30 6.87 10.47 6.23
C ASN A 30 8.37 10.63 6.49
N SER A 31 8.89 10.08 7.59
CA SER A 31 10.32 10.03 7.80
C SER A 31 10.77 8.70 8.44
N LEU A 32 12.05 8.41 8.30
CA LEU A 32 12.73 7.26 8.89
C LEU A 32 12.70 7.33 10.42
N GLU A 33 12.81 8.52 10.99
CA GLU A 33 12.69 8.73 12.44
C GLU A 33 11.26 8.43 12.91
N GLN A 34 10.24 8.88 12.16
CA GLN A 34 8.85 8.52 12.44
C GLN A 34 8.63 7.00 12.33
N LEU A 35 9.26 6.34 11.34
CA LEU A 35 9.18 4.88 11.20
C LEU A 35 9.81 4.16 12.40
N ARG A 36 11.00 4.61 12.82
CA ARG A 36 11.72 4.04 13.98
C ARG A 36 10.89 4.17 15.25
N ASP A 37 10.30 5.34 15.45
CA ASP A 37 9.62 5.72 16.68
C ASP A 37 8.13 5.36 16.66
N TRP A 38 7.64 4.77 15.56
CA TRP A 38 6.25 4.37 15.41
C TRP A 38 5.82 3.38 16.49
N LYS A 39 4.66 3.67 17.08
CA LYS A 39 4.00 2.83 18.07
C LYS A 39 2.56 2.58 17.64
N PRO A 40 2.04 1.36 17.87
CA PRO A 40 0.67 1.06 17.52
C PRO A 40 -0.32 1.79 18.45
N PRO A 41 -1.58 1.97 18.00
CA PRO A 41 -2.68 2.34 18.87
C PRO A 41 -2.76 1.41 20.08
N ILE A 42 -3.03 1.95 21.26
CA ILE A 42 -3.28 1.15 22.47
C ILE A 42 -4.48 0.21 22.24
N CYS A 43 -5.50 0.68 21.53
CA CYS A 43 -6.71 -0.07 21.24
C CYS A 43 -6.62 -1.01 20.02
N ALA A 44 -5.47 -1.09 19.32
CA ALA A 44 -5.36 -1.81 18.04
C ALA A 44 -5.85 -3.27 18.13
N ASP A 45 -5.46 -3.96 19.20
CA ASP A 45 -5.75 -5.39 19.33
C ASP A 45 -7.23 -5.68 19.50
N GLU A 46 -7.96 -4.81 20.20
CA GLU A 46 -9.38 -4.95 20.51
C GLU A 46 -10.27 -4.30 19.44
N ALA A 47 -9.82 -3.17 18.86
CA ALA A 47 -10.61 -2.39 17.93
C ALA A 47 -10.65 -2.97 16.52
N ILE A 48 -9.66 -3.79 16.13
CA ILE A 48 -9.52 -4.28 14.75
C ILE A 48 -10.07 -5.70 14.63
N CYS A 49 -11.15 -5.85 13.85
CA CYS A 49 -11.73 -7.15 13.53
C CYS A 49 -10.83 -7.93 12.57
N SER A 50 -10.81 -9.26 12.73
CA SER A 50 -10.02 -10.12 11.83
C SER A 50 -10.77 -10.35 10.53
N LEU A 51 -10.04 -10.38 9.41
CA LEU A 51 -10.57 -10.81 8.12
C LEU A 51 -11.06 -12.25 8.24
N GLN A 52 -12.32 -12.50 7.89
CA GLN A 52 -12.86 -13.85 7.77
C GLN A 52 -12.69 -14.32 6.32
N ASP A 53 -11.44 -14.62 5.94
CA ASP A 53 -11.14 -15.11 4.60
C ASP A 53 -11.70 -16.54 4.43
N ASN A 54 -12.87 -16.64 3.82
CA ASN A 54 -13.51 -17.91 3.51
C ASN A 54 -12.91 -18.60 2.26
N GLY A 55 -11.85 -18.02 1.66
CA GLY A 55 -11.15 -18.57 0.49
C GLY A 55 -11.99 -18.57 -0.79
N GLY A 56 -13.00 -17.69 -0.88
CA GLY A 56 -13.94 -17.66 -1.99
C GLY A 56 -14.88 -16.45 -1.98
N TYR A 57 -15.60 -16.26 -3.09
CA TYR A 57 -16.63 -15.24 -3.27
C TYR A 57 -18.02 -15.87 -3.24
N VAL A 58 -19.03 -15.13 -2.78
CA VAL A 58 -20.44 -15.56 -2.78
C VAL A 58 -21.17 -14.86 -3.91
N ASP A 59 -21.71 -15.62 -4.86
CA ASP A 59 -22.46 -15.04 -5.99
C ASP A 59 -23.85 -14.52 -5.58
N ASP A 60 -24.56 -13.93 -6.54
CA ASP A 60 -25.92 -13.42 -6.38
C ASP A 60 -26.94 -14.52 -6.00
N GLN A 61 -26.59 -15.79 -6.20
CA GLN A 61 -27.37 -16.95 -5.80
C GLN A 61 -26.98 -17.50 -4.42
N SER A 62 -26.14 -16.78 -3.68
CA SER A 62 -25.60 -17.20 -2.38
C SER A 62 -24.71 -18.45 -2.44
N THR A 63 -24.14 -18.76 -3.61
CA THR A 63 -23.22 -19.87 -3.82
C THR A 63 -21.79 -19.44 -3.53
N LEU A 64 -21.10 -20.15 -2.63
CA LEU A 64 -19.69 -19.91 -2.35
C LEU A 64 -18.81 -20.54 -3.42
N HIS A 65 -18.14 -19.72 -4.21
CA HIS A 65 -17.13 -20.11 -5.17
C HIS A 65 -15.74 -20.03 -4.54
N ARG A 66 -15.11 -21.17 -4.28
CA ARG A 66 -13.73 -21.25 -3.78
C ARG A 66 -12.77 -21.52 -4.94
N GLY A 67 -11.64 -20.81 -4.97
CA GLY A 67 -10.51 -21.18 -5.84
C GLY A 67 -10.81 -21.13 -7.35
N LEU A 68 -11.67 -20.23 -7.81
CA LEU A 68 -11.76 -19.94 -9.24
C LEU A 68 -10.66 -18.94 -9.62
N ASP A 69 -9.90 -19.21 -10.68
CA ASP A 69 -8.92 -18.30 -11.30
C ASP A 69 -9.62 -17.14 -12.05
N LEU A 70 -10.56 -16.47 -11.36
CA LEU A 70 -11.23 -15.29 -11.90
C LEU A 70 -10.34 -14.05 -11.75
N PRO A 71 -10.47 -13.08 -12.67
CA PRO A 71 -9.87 -11.76 -12.48
C PRO A 71 -10.32 -11.16 -11.15
N LYS A 72 -9.36 -10.61 -10.40
CA LYS A 72 -9.64 -9.92 -9.15
C LYS A 72 -9.78 -8.42 -9.41
N VAL A 73 -10.52 -7.72 -8.56
CA VAL A 73 -10.70 -6.26 -8.65
C VAL A 73 -10.05 -5.59 -7.44
N MET A 74 -9.19 -4.62 -7.72
CA MET A 74 -8.57 -3.78 -6.71
C MET A 74 -9.13 -2.35 -6.81
N PHE A 75 -9.59 -1.82 -5.68
CA PHE A 75 -10.07 -0.46 -5.56
C PHE A 75 -9.06 0.40 -4.79
N CYS A 76 -8.56 1.45 -5.43
CA CYS A 76 -7.67 2.42 -4.80
C CYS A 76 -8.45 3.66 -4.36
N HIS A 77 -8.61 3.84 -3.06
CA HIS A 77 -9.20 5.03 -2.46
C HIS A 77 -8.19 6.17 -2.45
N ASP A 78 -8.42 7.21 -3.27
CA ASP A 78 -7.64 8.45 -3.25
C ASP A 78 -8.59 9.66 -3.12
N MET A 79 -9.06 9.90 -1.89
CA MET A 79 -9.92 11.04 -1.58
C MET A 79 -9.13 12.11 -0.82
N ALA A 80 -8.98 13.28 -1.45
CA ALA A 80 -8.50 14.51 -0.81
C ALA A 80 -7.19 14.36 -0.01
N GLY A 81 -6.25 13.54 -0.51
CA GLY A 81 -4.94 13.30 0.11
C GLY A 81 -4.97 12.29 1.27
N GLY A 82 -6.13 11.69 1.55
CA GLY A 82 -6.32 10.70 2.61
C GLY A 82 -6.26 11.29 4.01
N TYR A 83 -6.58 10.43 4.98
CA TYR A 83 -6.65 10.74 6.40
C TYR A 83 -7.44 12.02 6.65
N LEU A 84 -8.69 12.07 6.22
CA LEU A 84 -9.56 13.18 6.59
C LEU A 84 -9.91 13.08 8.09
N GLU A 85 -10.39 14.16 8.68
CA GLU A 85 -10.64 14.26 10.12
C GLU A 85 -11.45 13.08 10.66
N PHE A 86 -12.46 12.65 9.89
CA PHE A 86 -13.29 11.50 10.20
C PHE A 86 -12.63 10.14 9.93
N ASP A 87 -11.77 10.02 8.91
CA ASP A 87 -11.09 8.76 8.60
C ASP A 87 -10.16 8.34 9.73
N ARG A 88 -9.51 9.33 10.37
CA ARG A 88 -8.50 9.11 11.40
C ARG A 88 -9.06 8.60 12.72
N THR A 89 -10.38 8.58 12.89
CA THR A 89 -11.03 8.19 14.13
C THR A 89 -11.82 6.91 13.95
N THR A 90 -12.08 6.21 15.05
CA THR A 90 -12.97 5.04 15.06
C THR A 90 -14.44 5.43 15.25
N LYS A 91 -14.75 6.72 15.43
CA LYS A 91 -16.10 7.20 15.65
C LYS A 91 -16.88 7.22 14.32
N PRO A 92 -18.11 6.70 14.28
CA PRO A 92 -18.95 6.86 13.10
C PRO A 92 -19.26 8.35 12.89
N THR A 93 -19.21 8.79 11.63
CA THR A 93 -19.60 10.15 11.25
C THR A 93 -20.78 10.14 10.28
N ALA A 94 -21.72 11.06 10.51
CA ALA A 94 -22.78 11.41 9.57
C ALA A 94 -22.45 12.69 8.77
N GLU A 95 -21.30 13.31 9.03
CA GLU A 95 -20.93 14.58 8.42
C GLU A 95 -20.59 14.41 6.94
N PHE A 96 -20.94 15.41 6.14
CA PHE A 96 -20.69 15.46 4.71
C PHE A 96 -19.85 16.70 4.37
N PRO A 97 -18.85 16.61 3.47
CA PRO A 97 -18.49 15.45 2.66
C PRO A 97 -17.57 14.46 3.38
N SER A 98 -18.01 13.22 3.53
CA SER A 98 -17.17 12.06 3.89
C SER A 98 -17.32 10.97 2.84
N PHE A 99 -16.20 10.40 2.40
CA PHE A 99 -16.23 9.34 1.40
C PHE A 99 -16.77 8.05 2.01
N ARG A 100 -17.65 7.40 1.26
CA ARG A 100 -18.26 6.12 1.61
C ARG A 100 -18.15 5.22 0.40
N TYR A 101 -17.56 4.05 0.60
CA TYR A 101 -17.63 2.98 -0.38
C TYR A 101 -18.73 1.99 0.02
N VAL A 102 -19.57 1.59 -0.94
CA VAL A 102 -20.75 0.74 -0.69
C VAL A 102 -20.75 -0.56 -1.50
N HIS A 103 -19.92 -0.67 -2.52
CA HIS A 103 -19.87 -1.82 -3.43
C HIS A 103 -18.80 -2.84 -3.05
N TRP A 104 -18.63 -3.11 -1.75
CA TRP A 104 -17.61 -4.02 -1.22
C TRP A 104 -17.64 -5.43 -1.85
N HIS A 105 -18.82 -5.90 -2.25
CA HIS A 105 -19.03 -7.17 -2.93
C HIS A 105 -18.49 -7.24 -4.37
N LEU A 106 -17.96 -6.14 -4.92
CA LEU A 106 -17.37 -6.09 -6.27
C LEU A 106 -15.85 -6.04 -6.25
N ILE A 107 -15.21 -6.05 -5.08
CA ILE A 107 -13.77 -5.89 -4.94
C ILE A 107 -13.17 -6.98 -4.08
N ASP A 108 -11.95 -7.38 -4.41
CA ASP A 108 -11.16 -8.34 -3.63
C ASP A 108 -10.19 -7.63 -2.69
N VAL A 109 -9.69 -6.47 -3.13
CA VAL A 109 -8.67 -5.68 -2.43
C VAL A 109 -9.08 -4.22 -2.38
N PHE A 110 -9.08 -3.65 -1.18
CA PHE A 110 -9.21 -2.23 -0.93
C PHE A 110 -7.83 -1.65 -0.55
N VAL A 111 -7.33 -0.70 -1.35
CA VAL A 111 -6.12 0.04 -1.02
C VAL A 111 -6.52 1.40 -0.47
N TYR A 112 -6.11 1.70 0.75
CA TYR A 112 -6.20 3.06 1.28
C TYR A 112 -5.03 3.88 0.76
N PHE A 113 -5.23 4.53 -0.39
CA PHE A 113 -4.20 5.26 -1.10
C PHE A 113 -4.05 6.68 -0.53
N SER A 114 -2.82 7.16 -0.45
CA SER A 114 -2.49 8.54 -0.14
C SER A 114 -1.13 8.88 -0.74
N HIS A 115 -0.77 10.17 -0.77
CA HIS A 115 0.52 10.67 -1.26
C HIS A 115 1.59 10.76 -0.17
N GLN A 116 1.47 9.93 0.88
CA GLN A 116 2.41 9.88 2.00
C GLN A 116 3.40 8.74 1.79
N ASN A 117 4.59 8.79 2.42
CA ASN A 117 5.59 7.76 2.18
C ASN A 117 5.14 6.38 2.65
N ILE A 118 4.62 6.27 3.87
CA ILE A 118 4.01 5.05 4.38
C ILE A 118 2.61 5.40 4.89
N THR A 119 1.62 4.82 4.23
CA THR A 119 0.19 4.98 4.54
C THR A 119 -0.32 3.72 5.22
N ILE A 120 -0.64 3.85 6.51
CA ILE A 120 -1.34 2.84 7.30
C ILE A 120 -2.85 3.04 7.15
N PRO A 121 -3.61 2.08 6.62
CA PRO A 121 -5.06 2.20 6.50
C PRO A 121 -5.71 2.49 7.86
N PRO A 122 -6.64 3.46 7.96
CA PRO A 122 -7.29 3.74 9.24
C PRO A 122 -8.10 2.57 9.76
N ILE A 123 -8.21 2.43 11.08
CA ILE A 123 -8.92 1.30 11.72
C ILE A 123 -10.37 1.20 11.25
N SER A 124 -11.04 2.35 11.05
CA SER A 124 -12.40 2.43 10.54
C SER A 124 -12.54 1.75 9.17
N TRP A 125 -11.61 2.03 8.25
CA TRP A 125 -11.55 1.44 6.92
C TRP A 125 -11.21 -0.04 6.94
N ILE A 126 -10.22 -0.45 7.77
CA ILE A 126 -9.88 -1.86 7.96
C ILE A 126 -11.11 -2.65 8.39
N ASN A 127 -11.80 -2.17 9.43
CA ASN A 127 -12.95 -2.85 9.98
C ASN A 127 -14.13 -2.95 9.00
N VAL A 128 -14.40 -1.91 8.21
CA VAL A 128 -15.49 -1.95 7.23
C VAL A 128 -15.16 -2.96 6.14
N ALA A 129 -13.95 -2.94 5.57
CA ALA A 129 -13.54 -3.88 4.55
C ALA A 129 -13.56 -5.34 5.05
N HIS A 130 -13.04 -5.59 6.25
CA HIS A 130 -13.01 -6.93 6.84
C HIS A 130 -14.40 -7.50 7.11
N ARG A 131 -15.38 -6.67 7.51
CA ARG A 131 -16.78 -7.12 7.64
C ARG A 131 -17.40 -7.53 6.31
N HIS A 132 -16.84 -7.08 5.20
CA HIS A 132 -17.21 -7.48 3.85
C HIS A 132 -16.26 -8.51 3.23
N ASN A 133 -15.37 -9.11 4.03
CA ASN A 133 -14.37 -10.09 3.58
C ASN A 133 -13.44 -9.57 2.47
N VAL A 134 -13.15 -8.26 2.47
CA VAL A 134 -12.24 -7.60 1.53
C VAL A 134 -10.89 -7.40 2.19
N LYS A 135 -9.80 -7.76 1.49
CA LYS A 135 -8.43 -7.53 1.97
C LYS A 135 -8.08 -6.04 1.93
N VAL A 136 -7.27 -5.59 2.87
CA VAL A 136 -6.90 -4.18 3.01
C VAL A 136 -5.40 -3.99 2.84
N TYR A 137 -5.04 -3.04 1.99
CA TYR A 137 -3.65 -2.73 1.67
C TYR A 137 -3.35 -1.27 2.04
N GLY A 138 -2.23 -1.07 2.74
CA GLY A 138 -1.61 0.24 2.90
C GLY A 138 -0.80 0.62 1.67
N THR A 139 -0.13 1.78 1.69
CA THR A 139 0.80 2.16 0.62
C THR A 139 2.21 2.45 1.14
N PHE A 140 3.22 2.08 0.36
CA PHE A 140 4.58 2.60 0.49
C PHE A 140 4.94 3.31 -0.81
N ILE A 141 5.00 4.64 -0.78
CA ILE A 141 5.16 5.46 -1.98
C ILE A 141 6.44 6.28 -1.91
N ILE A 142 7.14 6.36 -3.04
CA ILE A 142 8.25 7.28 -3.25
C ILE A 142 8.00 8.03 -4.56
N GLU A 143 7.70 9.33 -4.47
CA GLU A 143 7.30 10.14 -5.64
C GLU A 143 8.44 10.97 -6.26
N ASN A 144 9.59 11.09 -5.58
CA ASN A 144 10.71 11.84 -6.12
C ASN A 144 12.06 11.32 -5.58
N SER A 145 13.13 11.60 -6.36
CA SER A 145 14.49 11.15 -6.05
C SER A 145 15.13 11.86 -4.85
N THR A 146 14.56 12.98 -4.40
CA THR A 146 15.00 13.67 -3.17
C THR A 146 14.43 13.06 -1.90
N ASN A 147 13.52 12.09 -2.02
CA ASN A 147 12.92 11.43 -0.88
C ASN A 147 13.96 10.68 -0.04
N GLU A 148 13.91 10.84 1.28
CA GLU A 148 14.93 10.28 2.14
C GLU A 148 14.92 8.76 2.24
N PHE A 149 13.76 8.10 2.08
CA PHE A 149 13.70 6.65 1.98
C PHE A 149 14.52 6.19 0.78
N PHE A 150 14.34 6.84 -0.38
CA PHE A 150 15.13 6.51 -1.56
C PHE A 150 16.63 6.74 -1.35
N GLY A 151 17.01 7.92 -0.86
CA GLY A 151 18.40 8.26 -0.62
C GLY A 151 19.09 7.35 0.39
N ARG A 152 18.51 7.23 1.60
CA ARG A 152 19.15 6.58 2.75
C ARG A 152 18.97 5.06 2.74
N VAL A 153 17.82 4.53 2.33
CA VAL A 153 17.52 3.09 2.35
C VAL A 153 17.96 2.41 1.05
N PHE A 154 17.52 2.93 -0.10
CA PHE A 154 17.71 2.28 -1.40
C PHE A 154 19.07 2.61 -2.03
N CYS A 155 19.49 3.87 -2.01
CA CYS A 155 20.77 4.32 -2.55
C CYS A 155 21.92 4.24 -1.53
N ARG A 156 21.61 4.12 -0.23
CA ARG A 156 22.59 4.18 0.88
C ARG A 156 23.47 5.44 0.84
N LYS A 157 22.89 6.58 0.47
CA LYS A 157 23.53 7.92 0.40
C LYS A 157 22.97 8.87 1.45
N ASN A 158 23.70 9.96 1.70
CA ASN A 158 23.30 11.04 2.60
C ASN A 158 22.95 10.56 4.03
N ILE A 159 23.64 9.51 4.51
CA ILE A 159 23.48 8.99 5.86
C ILE A 159 24.49 9.70 6.76
N SER A 160 24.03 10.65 7.56
CA SER A 160 24.86 11.29 8.58
C SER A 160 25.24 10.29 9.67
N ALA A 161 26.39 10.50 10.32
CA ALA A 161 26.85 9.63 11.40
C ALA A 161 25.80 9.55 12.53
N GLY A 162 25.40 8.33 12.90
CA GLY A 162 24.39 8.06 13.92
C GLY A 162 22.93 8.20 13.47
N SER A 163 22.68 8.60 12.21
CA SER A 163 21.32 8.67 11.66
C SER A 163 20.74 7.28 11.43
N PHE A 164 19.46 7.10 11.74
CA PHE A 164 18.77 5.82 11.53
C PHE A 164 18.56 5.55 10.03
N SER A 165 19.21 4.52 9.49
CA SER A 165 19.07 4.16 8.08
C SER A 165 18.95 2.64 7.94
N PRO A 166 17.72 2.10 7.94
CA PRO A 166 17.52 0.66 7.77
C PRO A 166 17.98 0.23 6.37
N SER A 167 18.40 -1.02 6.26
CA SER A 167 18.45 -1.73 4.98
C SER A 167 17.06 -1.91 4.39
N VAL A 168 16.98 -2.26 3.10
CA VAL A 168 15.72 -2.62 2.45
C VAL A 168 15.04 -3.80 3.16
N GLY A 169 15.81 -4.79 3.61
CA GLY A 169 15.27 -5.92 4.37
C GLY A 169 14.71 -5.51 5.74
N GLU A 170 15.39 -4.61 6.45
CA GLU A 170 14.89 -4.06 7.71
C GLU A 170 13.65 -3.19 7.49
N LEU A 171 13.61 -2.36 6.44
CA LEU A 171 12.42 -1.61 6.06
C LEU A 171 11.23 -2.55 5.83
N ALA A 172 11.43 -3.64 5.08
CA ALA A 172 10.39 -4.65 4.88
C ALA A 172 9.91 -5.24 6.22
N MET A 173 10.82 -5.52 7.17
CA MET A 173 10.45 -5.98 8.52
C MET A 173 9.64 -4.95 9.31
N TYR A 174 9.93 -3.65 9.17
CA TYR A 174 9.13 -2.59 9.78
C TYR A 174 7.71 -2.54 9.19
N LEU A 175 7.58 -2.57 7.86
CA LEU A 175 6.28 -2.62 7.16
C LEU A 175 5.48 -3.86 7.57
N ASP A 176 6.15 -5.01 7.70
CA ASP A 176 5.59 -6.28 8.14
C ASP A 176 5.10 -6.24 9.61
N LYS A 177 5.88 -5.60 10.48
CA LYS A 177 5.50 -5.39 11.89
C LYS A 177 4.27 -4.49 11.99
N ILE A 178 4.21 -3.41 11.22
CA ILE A 178 3.07 -2.49 11.19
C ILE A 178 1.81 -3.22 10.71
N ARG A 179 1.85 -3.90 9.56
CA ARG A 179 0.67 -4.59 9.01
C ARG A 179 0.12 -5.65 9.95
N ARG A 180 1.00 -6.43 10.62
CA ARG A 180 0.56 -7.44 11.58
C ARG A 180 -0.11 -6.81 12.79
N LYS A 181 0.44 -5.70 13.28
CA LYS A 181 -0.10 -5.04 14.47
C LYS A 181 -1.41 -4.31 14.19
N MET A 182 -1.55 -3.73 13.01
CA MET A 182 -2.77 -3.10 12.52
C MET A 182 -3.72 -4.10 11.82
N LYS A 183 -3.33 -5.38 11.76
CA LYS A 183 -4.08 -6.49 11.16
C LYS A 183 -4.63 -6.19 9.75
N PHE A 184 -3.80 -5.70 8.83
CA PHE A 184 -4.15 -5.62 7.40
C PHE A 184 -3.19 -6.48 6.56
N GLU A 185 -3.60 -6.82 5.35
CA GLU A 185 -3.03 -7.96 4.62
C GLU A 185 -1.70 -7.63 3.94
N GLY A 186 -1.59 -6.46 3.31
CA GLY A 186 -0.41 -6.15 2.50
C GLY A 186 -0.17 -4.68 2.19
N TRP A 187 0.76 -4.44 1.27
CA TRP A 187 1.19 -3.10 0.87
C TRP A 187 1.16 -2.92 -0.64
N LEU A 188 0.57 -1.83 -1.12
CA LEU A 188 0.82 -1.33 -2.46
C LEU A 188 2.11 -0.51 -2.45
N ILE A 189 3.14 -0.98 -3.15
CA ILE A 189 4.42 -0.29 -3.26
C ILE A 189 4.43 0.49 -4.56
N ASN A 190 4.44 1.82 -4.49
CA ASN A 190 4.44 2.69 -5.66
C ASN A 190 5.75 3.50 -5.71
N MET A 191 6.65 3.13 -6.63
CA MET A 191 7.90 3.88 -6.82
C MET A 191 7.80 4.69 -8.11
N GLU A 192 7.54 5.99 -7.98
CA GLU A 192 7.46 6.95 -9.08
C GLU A 192 8.76 7.75 -9.18
N ILE A 193 9.86 7.04 -9.33
CA ILE A 193 11.18 7.63 -9.41
C ILE A 193 11.95 7.10 -10.60
N GLU A 194 12.67 7.98 -11.28
CA GLU A 194 13.65 7.58 -12.25
C GLU A 194 14.89 7.08 -11.50
N PHE A 195 15.14 5.77 -11.59
CA PHE A 195 16.35 5.19 -11.04
C PHE A 195 17.56 5.61 -11.88
N PRO A 196 18.66 6.07 -11.26
CA PRO A 196 19.89 6.34 -11.99
C PRO A 196 20.34 5.11 -12.78
N GLU A 197 20.86 5.30 -13.99
CA GLU A 197 21.26 4.21 -14.89
C GLU A 197 22.20 3.19 -14.22
N VAL A 198 23.14 3.65 -13.39
CA VAL A 198 24.05 2.78 -12.62
C VAL A 198 23.29 1.86 -11.65
N TYR A 199 22.19 2.33 -11.07
CA TYR A 199 21.34 1.58 -10.15
C TYR A 199 20.47 0.53 -10.86
N LEU A 200 20.11 0.82 -12.12
CA LEU A 200 19.41 -0.11 -13.01
C LEU A 200 20.33 -1.20 -13.55
N LEU A 201 21.58 -0.84 -13.85
CA LEU A 201 22.64 -1.77 -14.26
C LEU A 201 23.11 -2.68 -13.12
N THR A 202 22.93 -2.25 -11.86
CA THR A 202 23.14 -3.12 -10.71
C THR A 202 21.88 -3.92 -10.41
N ILE A 203 22.03 -5.24 -10.29
CA ILE A 203 20.98 -6.20 -9.87
C ILE A 203 20.28 -5.76 -8.55
N SER A 204 20.85 -4.80 -7.82
CA SER A 204 20.30 -4.11 -6.64
C SER A 204 18.81 -3.77 -6.74
N SER A 205 18.31 -3.23 -7.86
CA SER A 205 16.88 -2.86 -7.97
C SER A 205 15.97 -4.09 -7.84
N VAL A 206 16.28 -5.15 -8.59
CA VAL A 206 15.56 -6.42 -8.56
C VAL A 206 15.75 -7.13 -7.23
N SER A 207 16.97 -7.15 -6.71
CA SER A 207 17.30 -7.72 -5.40
C SER A 207 16.49 -7.06 -4.28
N HIS A 208 16.31 -5.73 -4.33
CA HIS A 208 15.48 -5.01 -3.37
C HIS A 208 14.00 -5.36 -3.51
N ILE A 209 13.47 -5.43 -4.74
CA ILE A 209 12.09 -5.86 -5.00
C ILE A 209 11.86 -7.28 -4.46
N ILE A 210 12.74 -8.24 -4.77
CA ILE A 210 12.68 -9.62 -4.27
C ILE A 210 12.79 -9.64 -2.75
N THR A 211 13.69 -8.83 -2.17
CA THR A 211 13.88 -8.76 -0.71
C THR A 211 12.62 -8.28 0.00
N ILE A 212 11.90 -7.33 -0.57
CA ILE A 212 10.63 -6.86 0.00
C ILE A 212 9.54 -7.92 -0.21
N SER A 213 9.36 -8.40 -1.45
CA SER A 213 8.31 -9.36 -1.83
C SER A 213 8.41 -10.68 -1.06
N SER A 214 9.63 -11.14 -0.77
CA SER A 214 9.86 -12.36 0.02
C SER A 214 9.51 -12.22 1.51
N ARG A 215 9.27 -11.00 1.99
CA ARG A 215 9.02 -10.70 3.42
C ARG A 215 7.61 -10.22 3.71
N ILE A 216 6.94 -9.59 2.75
CA ILE A 216 5.59 -9.04 2.92
C ILE A 216 4.73 -9.32 1.69
N ASP A 217 3.43 -9.54 1.92
CA ASP A 217 2.45 -9.50 0.84
C ASP A 217 2.37 -8.07 0.30
N CYS A 218 2.65 -7.91 -0.99
CA CYS A 218 2.68 -6.61 -1.63
C CYS A 218 2.34 -6.68 -3.12
N LEU A 219 1.85 -5.55 -3.62
CA LEU A 219 1.59 -5.30 -5.03
C LEU A 219 2.49 -4.13 -5.46
N PHE A 220 3.29 -4.32 -6.51
CA PHE A 220 4.15 -3.25 -7.01
C PHE A 220 3.45 -2.47 -8.14
N LEU A 221 3.40 -1.15 -8.00
CA LEU A 221 3.22 -0.22 -9.11
C LEU A 221 4.57 0.44 -9.36
N LEU A 222 5.15 0.14 -10.51
CA LEU A 222 6.36 0.79 -10.97
C LEU A 222 5.95 1.72 -12.09
N ALA A 223 5.94 3.02 -11.82
CA ALA A 223 5.76 4.02 -12.86
C ALA A 223 7.04 4.01 -13.72
N VAL A 224 6.96 3.22 -14.80
CA VAL A 224 7.83 3.26 -15.98
C VAL A 224 9.33 3.04 -15.71
N ASN A 225 9.79 1.80 -15.94
CA ASN A 225 11.04 1.48 -16.67
C ASN A 225 11.36 -0.02 -16.76
N ILE A 226 10.49 -0.93 -16.30
CA ILE A 226 10.72 -2.37 -16.54
C ILE A 226 10.75 -2.68 -18.05
N PHE A 227 9.97 -1.97 -18.87
CA PHE A 227 9.98 -2.19 -20.32
C PHE A 227 11.32 -1.84 -20.99
N LEU A 228 12.04 -0.84 -20.47
CA LEU A 228 13.38 -0.46 -20.96
C LEU A 228 14.46 -1.44 -20.46
N LEU A 229 14.33 -1.96 -19.24
CA LEU A 229 15.20 -3.02 -18.70
C LEU A 229 15.02 -4.35 -19.45
N ALA A 230 13.78 -4.73 -19.76
CA ALA A 230 13.44 -5.94 -20.49
C ALA A 230 14.01 -5.97 -21.91
N PHE A 231 14.05 -4.82 -22.60
CA PHE A 231 14.65 -4.71 -23.92
C PHE A 231 16.19 -4.68 -23.89
N SER A 232 16.78 -4.13 -22.82
CA SER A 232 18.23 -3.95 -22.72
C SER A 232 18.95 -5.17 -22.17
N PHE A 233 18.26 -6.06 -21.43
CA PHE A 233 18.87 -7.22 -20.77
C PHE A 233 17.97 -8.47 -20.86
N PRO A 234 18.06 -9.31 -21.90
CA PRO A 234 17.17 -10.47 -22.05
C PRO A 234 17.23 -11.48 -20.88
N LYS A 235 18.41 -11.67 -20.27
CA LYS A 235 18.59 -12.54 -19.09
C LYS A 235 17.90 -12.03 -17.82
N PHE A 236 17.60 -10.73 -17.75
CA PHE A 236 16.83 -10.09 -16.67
C PHE A 236 15.39 -10.61 -16.63
N TYR A 237 14.82 -10.93 -17.79
CA TYR A 237 13.45 -11.42 -17.91
C TYR A 237 13.32 -12.82 -17.33
N ASP A 238 14.29 -13.70 -17.60
CA ASP A 238 14.28 -15.08 -17.11
C ASP A 238 14.46 -15.17 -15.59
N GLU A 239 15.34 -14.35 -14.98
CA GLU A 239 15.55 -14.32 -13.53
C GLU A 239 14.36 -13.71 -12.76
N LEU A 240 13.72 -12.66 -13.29
CA LEU A 240 12.53 -12.05 -12.68
C LEU A 240 11.33 -13.00 -12.70
N PHE A 241 11.15 -13.78 -13.78
CA PHE A 241 10.11 -14.80 -13.89
C PHE A 241 10.42 -16.07 -13.08
N ALA A 242 11.70 -16.42 -12.92
CA ALA A 242 12.12 -17.57 -12.12
C ALA A 242 12.06 -17.32 -10.60
N ALA A 243 12.21 -16.06 -10.17
CA ALA A 243 12.24 -15.69 -8.75
C ALA A 243 10.86 -15.59 -8.10
N ASP A 244 9.77 -15.43 -8.86
CA ASP A 244 8.43 -15.40 -8.28
C ASP A 244 7.33 -15.66 -9.31
N SER A 245 6.38 -16.55 -8.98
CA SER A 245 5.16 -16.78 -9.80
C SER A 245 4.29 -15.52 -9.93
N TYR A 246 4.51 -14.51 -9.10
CA TYR A 246 3.78 -13.24 -9.08
C TYR A 246 4.18 -12.24 -10.19
N PHE A 247 5.45 -12.24 -10.65
CA PHE A 247 5.93 -11.22 -11.61
C PHE A 247 5.43 -11.43 -13.04
N SER A 248 5.08 -12.67 -13.39
CA SER A 248 4.57 -13.02 -14.72
C SER A 248 3.26 -12.30 -15.10
N HIS A 249 2.56 -11.72 -14.12
CA HIS A 249 1.24 -11.12 -14.29
C HIS A 249 1.19 -9.60 -14.10
N LEU A 250 2.32 -8.94 -13.77
CA LEU A 250 2.37 -7.50 -13.45
C LEU A 250 2.57 -6.58 -14.68
N LEU A 251 2.94 -7.13 -15.84
CA LEU A 251 3.53 -6.35 -16.94
C LEU A 251 2.57 -5.88 -18.05
N GLN A 252 1.24 -5.97 -17.86
CA GLN A 252 0.28 -5.63 -18.93
C GLN A 252 -0.65 -4.43 -18.69
N SER A 253 -0.69 -3.80 -17.52
CA SER A 253 -1.53 -2.62 -17.32
C SER A 253 -0.78 -1.32 -17.61
N ASP A 254 -0.75 -0.97 -18.88
CA ASP A 254 -0.40 0.35 -19.42
C ASP A 254 -1.45 1.38 -18.92
N ILE A 255 -1.30 1.93 -17.72
CA ILE A 255 -2.04 3.14 -17.32
C ILE A 255 -1.26 4.34 -17.88
N ARG A 256 -1.44 4.59 -19.18
CA ARG A 256 -1.12 5.88 -19.77
C ARG A 256 -2.07 6.92 -19.18
N TYR A 257 -1.54 7.72 -18.24
CA TYR A 257 -2.14 8.99 -17.86
C TYR A 257 -2.36 9.85 -19.13
N ARG A 258 -3.63 10.05 -19.49
CA ARG A 258 -4.12 11.18 -20.28
C ARG A 258 -5.46 11.62 -19.70
#